data_AF-A0A6J2KK77-F1
#
_entry.id   AF-A0A6J2KK77-F1
#
_cell.length_a   1.000
_cell.length_b   1.000
_cell.length_c   1.000
_cell.angle_alpha   90.00
_cell.angle_beta   90.00
_cell.angle_gamma   90.00
#
_symmetry.space_group_name_H-M   'P 1'
#
loop_
_entity.id
_entity.type
_entity.pdbx_description
1 polymer ?
#
loop_
_entity_poly.entity_id
_entity_poly.type
_entity_poly.pdbx_seq_one_letter_code
_entity_poly.pdbx_strand_id
1 'polypeptide(L)'
;MCTYENFPLSRKCTMCRSPKPLLGEDIFRLQDGASALPSQETCGAEAVADRLKPLRISSPQGHTSASTLVKWSCPTCTYENWPKSIKCAMCGYGNPNPAHSPPCDPRLPRPPGVNEICNNQTASLHDVDGSTRRSKRRASNIDWIWLQACLGVVEGESRRVETYLSSGGDPARALTHAEVQLLNRASAFDAGYTLVHLAIRFQRQEILSTLLSRISGGGPGLKRSPSYIAPDLASAIRRHIAGCLRQKKGNFPCRYINEFCTFSLPADIEELPAAIQEQLFSELLDREAQQTLEADPPLINWSLEFTVNLGSRLYALWNRSAGDCLPDAVCQAAYGVFDRNNALRTALADSLHQAHRSFYERWQAWERMQASLLHYAPEEGQLRAEWSRILASAARPGTPLHQIHVFVLAHVMRRPIIVYGVNVVNSFRGEALGFARFQGIYLPLLWDPQFCSKSPLCLGYTRGHFSALVPIEPYSHRHTYICREQQDDNEDMIYLPLTDSEGKLLPVHFLTCDEMSEAESVVRRWVVWRETSGGLAAARRPSLAPSLLQAQMLEEWLNHYRRLAQQTRGPFPPRLQAAAAEYSSDPDTDEE
;
A
#
# COMPACT_ATOMS: atom_id res chain seq x y z
N MET A 1 -9.55 -32.32 10.26
CA MET A 1 -9.05 -32.30 11.65
C MET A 1 -8.71 -30.85 12.01
N CYS A 2 -9.27 -30.33 13.10
CA CYS A 2 -8.97 -28.97 13.58
C CYS A 2 -7.58 -28.94 14.20
N THR A 3 -6.69 -28.06 13.72
CA THR A 3 -5.29 -27.93 14.17
C THR A 3 -5.09 -26.85 15.24
N TYR A 4 -6.19 -26.30 15.78
CA TYR A 4 -6.15 -25.24 16.78
C TYR A 4 -5.59 -25.75 18.12
N GLU A 5 -4.60 -25.03 18.64
CA GLU A 5 -3.93 -25.38 19.89
C GLU A 5 -4.79 -24.91 21.07
N ASN A 6 -5.42 -25.87 21.75
CA ASN A 6 -6.37 -25.62 22.83
C ASN A 6 -5.68 -25.48 24.19
N PHE A 7 -6.35 -24.82 25.13
CA PHE A 7 -5.91 -24.80 26.54
C PHE A 7 -5.74 -26.22 27.11
N PRO A 8 -4.69 -26.49 27.92
CA PRO A 8 -4.37 -27.84 28.39
C PRO A 8 -5.53 -28.57 29.10
N LEU A 9 -6.35 -27.83 29.84
CA LEU A 9 -7.47 -28.35 30.65
C LEU A 9 -8.83 -28.38 29.91
N SER A 10 -8.89 -27.98 28.63
CA SER A 10 -10.17 -27.98 27.90
C SER A 10 -10.59 -29.40 27.49
N ARG A 11 -11.82 -29.79 27.83
CA ARG A 11 -12.42 -31.10 27.48
C ARG A 11 -12.95 -31.17 26.03
N LYS A 12 -13.03 -30.02 25.35
CA LYS A 12 -13.45 -29.86 23.94
C LYS A 12 -12.58 -28.79 23.26
N CYS A 13 -12.51 -28.80 21.92
CA CYS A 13 -11.84 -27.74 21.19
C CYS A 13 -12.61 -26.41 21.38
N THR A 14 -11.96 -25.34 21.85
CA THR A 14 -12.57 -24.02 22.06
C THR A 14 -12.91 -23.32 20.75
N MET A 15 -12.34 -23.77 19.62
CA MET A 15 -12.63 -23.24 18.30
C MET A 15 -13.79 -23.98 17.60
N CYS A 16 -13.77 -25.32 17.57
CA CYS A 16 -14.73 -26.12 16.77
C CYS A 16 -15.70 -26.97 17.61
N ARG A 17 -15.62 -26.91 18.94
CA ARG A 17 -16.46 -27.65 19.90
C ARG A 17 -16.39 -29.18 19.81
N SER A 18 -15.55 -29.75 18.94
CA SER A 18 -15.31 -31.19 18.86
C SER A 18 -14.71 -31.73 20.17
N PRO A 19 -15.14 -32.92 20.65
CA PRO A 19 -14.58 -33.53 21.85
C PRO A 19 -13.09 -33.85 21.65
N LYS A 20 -12.28 -33.60 22.69
CA LYS A 20 -10.87 -33.96 22.68
C LYS A 20 -10.78 -35.49 22.82
N PRO A 21 -9.99 -36.21 21.99
CA PRO A 21 -9.75 -37.63 22.22
C PRO A 21 -9.15 -37.79 23.63
N LEU A 22 -9.72 -38.71 24.41
CA LEU A 22 -9.20 -39.02 25.74
C LEU A 22 -7.75 -39.47 25.57
N LEU A 23 -6.80 -38.81 26.24
CA LEU A 23 -5.38 -39.15 26.20
C LEU A 23 -5.23 -40.62 26.65
N GLY A 24 -4.94 -41.51 25.70
CA GLY A 24 -4.80 -42.94 25.98
C GLY A 24 -4.85 -43.91 24.79
N GLU A 25 -5.08 -43.47 23.55
CA GLU A 25 -5.06 -44.39 22.39
C GLU A 25 -4.13 -43.91 21.27
N ASP A 26 -3.29 -44.84 20.82
CA ASP A 26 -2.20 -44.69 19.85
C ASP A 26 -2.67 -44.21 18.47
N ILE A 27 -2.08 -43.10 18.00
CA ILE A 27 -2.38 -42.44 16.73
C ILE A 27 -1.89 -43.25 15.49
N PHE A 28 -1.29 -44.44 15.69
CA PHE A 28 -0.71 -45.26 14.62
C PHE A 28 -1.52 -46.48 14.16
N ARG A 29 -2.74 -46.70 14.66
CA ARG A 29 -3.63 -47.74 14.10
C ARG A 29 -4.81 -47.11 13.42
N LEU A 30 -4.70 -46.90 12.10
CA LEU A 30 -5.78 -47.00 11.11
C LEU A 30 -5.18 -46.83 9.70
N GLN A 31 -4.35 -47.80 9.31
CA GLN A 31 -4.14 -48.17 7.91
C GLN A 31 -4.20 -49.70 7.90
N ASP A 32 -5.34 -50.24 7.48
CA ASP A 32 -5.44 -51.55 6.84
C ASP A 32 -6.89 -51.76 6.36
N GLY A 33 -7.05 -51.99 5.06
CA GLY A 33 -8.25 -52.60 4.50
C GLY A 33 -9.14 -51.71 3.62
N ALA A 34 -8.67 -51.43 2.39
CA ALA A 34 -9.53 -51.44 1.21
C ALA A 34 -8.68 -51.52 -0.06
N SER A 35 -8.22 -52.73 -0.35
CA SER A 35 -7.67 -53.14 -1.65
C SER A 35 -8.77 -53.08 -2.73
N ALA A 36 -8.46 -52.49 -3.89
CA ALA A 36 -8.93 -52.96 -5.19
C ALA A 36 -8.16 -52.24 -6.32
N LEU A 37 -7.16 -52.92 -6.87
CA LEU A 37 -6.69 -52.69 -8.25
C LEU A 37 -7.60 -53.43 -9.22
N PRO A 38 -7.65 -53.00 -10.49
CA PRO A 38 -7.22 -53.92 -11.55
C PRO A 38 -6.16 -53.32 -12.50
N SER A 39 -5.11 -54.14 -12.71
CA SER A 39 -4.36 -54.47 -13.96
C SER A 39 -4.08 -53.43 -15.07
N GLN A 40 -2.77 -53.16 -15.27
CA GLN A 40 -1.93 -53.32 -16.50
C GLN A 40 -2.59 -53.04 -17.88
N GLU A 41 -2.04 -52.22 -18.81
CA GLU A 41 -0.70 -52.31 -19.44
C GLU A 41 -0.17 -50.97 -20.04
N THR A 42 1.14 -50.76 -19.88
CA THR A 42 2.17 -50.11 -20.73
C THR A 42 1.90 -48.82 -21.54
N CYS A 43 2.61 -47.72 -21.23
CA CYS A 43 3.54 -47.01 -22.15
C CYS A 43 4.26 -45.82 -21.46
N GLY A 44 5.60 -45.81 -21.50
CA GLY A 44 6.50 -44.63 -21.56
C GLY A 44 6.43 -43.51 -20.52
N ALA A 45 7.24 -43.58 -19.46
CA ALA A 45 7.63 -42.42 -18.65
C ALA A 45 9.04 -41.93 -19.04
N GLU A 46 9.19 -41.45 -20.28
CA GLU A 46 10.25 -40.51 -20.68
C GLU A 46 9.62 -39.16 -21.02
N ALA A 47 9.27 -38.38 -20.00
CA ALA A 47 9.14 -36.93 -20.08
C ALA A 47 9.00 -36.40 -18.66
N VAL A 48 9.60 -35.23 -18.39
CA VAL A 48 9.49 -34.48 -17.12
C VAL A 48 10.40 -34.94 -15.96
N ALA A 49 11.63 -35.33 -16.28
CA ALA A 49 12.76 -35.23 -15.35
C ALA A 49 14.00 -34.61 -16.03
N ASP A 50 13.75 -33.82 -17.08
CA ASP A 50 14.77 -33.07 -17.78
C ASP A 50 14.43 -31.58 -17.67
N ARG A 51 15.45 -30.75 -17.45
CA ARG A 51 15.39 -29.31 -17.10
C ARG A 51 15.25 -29.00 -15.61
N LEU A 52 16.27 -29.36 -14.84
CA LEU A 52 17.02 -28.40 -14.00
C LEU A 52 18.17 -29.14 -13.27
N LYS A 53 19.34 -29.21 -13.92
CA LYS A 53 20.63 -29.43 -13.25
C LYS A 53 21.73 -28.54 -13.86
N PRO A 54 22.75 -28.19 -13.07
CA PRO A 54 23.58 -27.01 -13.26
C PRO A 54 24.68 -27.24 -14.30
N LEU A 55 24.90 -26.26 -15.19
CA LEU A 55 25.98 -26.31 -16.18
C LEU A 55 27.36 -26.20 -15.50
N ARG A 56 28.10 -27.30 -15.49
CA ARG A 56 29.57 -27.31 -15.48
C ARG A 56 30.06 -27.15 -16.91
N ILE A 57 30.85 -26.12 -17.20
CA ILE A 57 31.53 -25.96 -18.49
C ILE A 57 32.92 -26.59 -18.37
N SER A 58 33.13 -27.66 -19.13
CA SER A 58 34.46 -28.14 -19.52
C SER A 58 34.95 -27.30 -20.72
N SER A 59 36.23 -26.94 -20.72
CA SER A 59 36.90 -26.08 -21.68
C SER A 59 36.82 -26.58 -23.14
N PRO A 60 36.68 -25.69 -24.15
CA PRO A 60 37.08 -25.99 -25.51
C PRO A 60 38.56 -25.66 -25.74
N GLN A 61 39.21 -26.54 -26.50
CA GLN A 61 40.55 -26.39 -27.05
C GLN A 61 40.58 -25.35 -28.19
N GLY A 62 41.70 -24.62 -28.29
CA GLY A 62 42.29 -24.13 -29.54
C GLY A 62 41.60 -22.97 -30.28
N HIS A 63 42.06 -21.73 -30.06
CA HIS A 63 43.00 -21.04 -30.97
C HIS A 63 43.05 -19.51 -30.72
N THR A 64 44.23 -19.09 -30.26
CA THR A 64 44.99 -17.86 -30.57
C THR A 64 44.51 -16.46 -30.12
N SER A 65 45.31 -15.94 -29.16
CA SER A 65 45.84 -14.56 -29.07
C SER A 65 45.13 -13.55 -28.17
N ALA A 66 45.39 -13.64 -26.85
CA ALA A 66 45.29 -12.49 -25.94
C ALA A 66 46.36 -12.57 -24.82
N SER A 67 47.23 -11.56 -24.79
CA SER A 67 48.29 -11.24 -23.82
C SER A 67 48.04 -11.72 -22.37
N THR A 68 48.89 -12.62 -21.88
CA THR A 68 49.03 -13.00 -20.47
C THR A 68 49.58 -11.82 -19.64
N LEU A 69 48.71 -11.07 -18.97
CA LEU A 69 49.11 -10.07 -17.96
C LEU A 69 49.50 -10.80 -16.66
N VAL A 70 50.81 -10.94 -16.42
CA VAL A 70 51.38 -11.64 -15.27
C VAL A 70 51.17 -10.83 -13.98
N LYS A 71 50.32 -11.32 -13.07
CA LYS A 71 50.13 -10.79 -11.72
C LYS A 71 51.33 -11.11 -10.82
N TRP A 72 51.59 -10.29 -9.80
CA TRP A 72 52.67 -10.56 -8.82
C TRP A 72 52.09 -11.10 -7.51
N SER A 73 52.67 -12.19 -6.99
CA SER A 73 52.27 -12.77 -5.71
C SER A 73 52.96 -12.03 -4.54
N CYS A 74 52.20 -11.67 -3.52
CA CYS A 74 52.74 -10.98 -2.35
C CYS A 74 53.63 -11.92 -1.51
N PRO A 75 54.88 -11.57 -1.19
CA PRO A 75 55.74 -12.44 -0.38
C PRO A 75 55.27 -12.59 1.07
N THR A 76 54.43 -11.68 1.57
CA THR A 76 53.94 -11.69 2.96
C THR A 76 52.65 -12.50 3.12
N CYS A 77 51.70 -12.36 2.19
CA CYS A 77 50.38 -13.02 2.30
C CYS A 77 49.99 -13.86 1.08
N THR A 78 50.89 -14.05 0.11
CA THR A 78 50.73 -14.83 -1.13
C THR A 78 49.65 -14.35 -2.11
N TYR A 79 48.93 -13.26 -1.78
CA TYR A 79 47.87 -12.72 -2.63
C TYR A 79 48.38 -12.24 -4.00
N GLU A 80 47.68 -12.60 -5.08
CA GLU A 80 48.02 -12.18 -6.46
C GLU A 80 47.52 -10.76 -6.76
N ASN A 81 48.45 -9.84 -6.85
CA ASN A 81 48.19 -8.43 -7.10
C ASN A 81 48.31 -8.10 -8.60
N TRP A 82 47.53 -7.12 -9.03
CA TRP A 82 47.58 -6.62 -10.40
C TRP A 82 48.97 -6.00 -10.70
N PRO A 83 49.46 -6.09 -11.96
CA PRO A 83 50.81 -5.66 -12.32
C PRO A 83 51.12 -4.19 -11.96
N LYS A 84 50.10 -3.32 -12.00
CA LYS A 84 50.21 -1.89 -11.68
C LYS A 84 50.02 -1.55 -10.20
N SER A 85 49.73 -2.53 -9.35
CA SER A 85 49.56 -2.30 -7.91
C SER A 85 50.91 -2.10 -7.24
N ILE A 86 51.08 -0.93 -6.62
CA ILE A 86 52.29 -0.55 -5.87
C ILE A 86 52.33 -1.11 -4.44
N LYS A 87 51.18 -1.57 -3.92
CA LYS A 87 51.02 -2.21 -2.61
C LYS A 87 50.08 -3.40 -2.75
N CYS A 88 50.23 -4.39 -1.88
CA CYS A 88 49.33 -5.53 -1.83
C CYS A 88 47.94 -5.09 -1.37
N ALA A 89 46.89 -5.49 -2.09
CA ALA A 89 45.50 -5.12 -1.78
C ALA A 89 45.02 -5.70 -0.44
N MET A 90 45.63 -6.80 0.02
CA MET A 90 45.21 -7.48 1.24
C MET A 90 45.96 -7.02 2.49
N CYS A 91 47.27 -6.80 2.40
CA CYS A 91 48.12 -6.52 3.59
C CYS A 91 48.90 -5.19 3.52
N GLY A 92 48.84 -4.48 2.40
CA GLY A 92 49.55 -3.20 2.22
C GLY A 92 51.07 -3.30 2.00
N TYR A 93 51.65 -4.51 1.96
CA TYR A 93 53.07 -4.72 1.68
C TYR A 93 53.46 -4.18 0.29
N GLY A 94 54.59 -3.47 0.20
CA GLY A 94 55.04 -2.81 -1.04
C GLY A 94 55.45 -3.82 -2.13
N ASN A 95 55.18 -3.51 -3.40
CA ASN A 95 55.60 -4.35 -4.51
C ASN A 95 57.14 -4.37 -4.61
N PRO A 96 57.80 -5.55 -4.54
CA PRO A 96 59.26 -5.66 -4.59
C PRO A 96 59.87 -5.42 -5.98
N ASN A 97 59.08 -5.36 -7.06
CA ASN A 97 59.57 -5.14 -8.43
C ASN A 97 58.67 -4.15 -9.23
N PRO A 98 58.90 -2.83 -9.11
CA PRO A 98 58.19 -1.84 -9.91
C PRO A 98 58.76 -1.80 -11.35
N ALA A 99 58.17 -2.53 -12.30
CA ALA A 99 58.58 -2.47 -13.69
C ALA A 99 57.94 -1.26 -14.44
N HIS A 100 58.77 -0.61 -15.27
CA HIS A 100 58.59 0.62 -16.04
C HIS A 100 57.28 0.75 -16.86
N SER A 101 56.70 1.95 -16.86
CA SER A 101 55.63 2.40 -17.76
C SER A 101 56.18 3.08 -19.03
N PRO A 102 55.63 2.83 -20.24
CA PRO A 102 55.87 3.71 -21.40
C PRO A 102 54.99 4.97 -21.30
N PRO A 103 55.40 6.12 -21.88
CA PRO A 103 54.66 7.38 -21.79
C PRO A 103 53.43 7.40 -22.73
N CYS A 104 52.30 7.94 -22.27
CA CYS A 104 51.11 8.18 -23.08
C CYS A 104 50.94 9.67 -23.39
N ASP A 105 50.70 9.96 -24.67
CA ASP A 105 50.56 11.24 -25.37
C ASP A 105 49.32 12.06 -24.94
N PRO A 106 49.41 13.39 -24.66
CA PRO A 106 48.36 14.16 -24.01
C PRO A 106 47.34 14.85 -24.95
N ARG A 107 46.90 14.22 -26.05
CA ARG A 107 45.92 14.87 -26.96
C ARG A 107 44.75 13.98 -27.36
N LEU A 108 43.77 13.79 -26.47
CA LEU A 108 42.35 13.53 -26.79
C LEU A 108 41.48 13.78 -25.53
N PRO A 109 40.35 14.51 -25.59
CA PRO A 109 39.49 14.72 -24.42
C PRO A 109 38.66 13.46 -24.10
N ARG A 110 38.63 13.07 -22.82
CA ARG A 110 37.73 12.03 -22.28
C ARG A 110 36.33 12.63 -22.03
N PRO A 111 35.23 11.89 -22.31
CA PRO A 111 33.91 12.28 -21.83
C PRO A 111 33.85 12.14 -20.29
N PRO A 112 33.17 13.06 -19.58
CA PRO A 112 33.18 13.10 -18.13
C PRO A 112 32.41 11.91 -17.53
N GLY A 113 32.98 11.35 -16.46
CA GLY A 113 32.34 10.29 -15.68
C GLY A 113 31.19 10.83 -14.84
N VAL A 114 30.28 9.94 -14.46
CA VAL A 114 29.09 10.22 -13.64
C VAL A 114 29.39 11.02 -12.35
N ASN A 115 30.58 10.85 -11.77
CA ASN A 115 31.00 11.58 -10.57
C ASN A 115 31.44 13.04 -10.84
N GLU A 116 31.85 13.40 -12.06
CA GLU A 116 32.34 14.76 -12.40
C GLU A 116 31.22 15.74 -12.71
N ILE A 117 30.03 15.24 -13.10
CA ILE A 117 28.84 16.05 -13.38
C ILE A 117 28.34 16.77 -12.09
N CYS A 118 28.68 16.23 -10.92
CA CYS A 118 28.25 16.75 -9.62
C CYS A 118 28.90 18.10 -9.25
N ASN A 119 30.14 18.36 -9.70
CA ASN A 119 30.85 19.59 -9.35
C ASN A 119 30.47 20.81 -10.22
N ASN A 120 29.85 20.59 -11.39
CA ASN A 120 29.52 21.68 -12.32
C ASN A 120 28.10 22.26 -12.15
N GLN A 121 27.25 21.67 -11.31
CA GLN A 121 25.87 22.18 -11.13
C GLN A 121 25.75 23.34 -10.12
N THR A 122 26.83 23.67 -9.40
CA THR A 122 26.87 24.78 -8.44
C THR A 122 27.34 26.12 -9.02
N ALA A 123 27.80 26.16 -10.28
CA ALA A 123 28.41 27.35 -10.87
C ALA A 123 27.84 27.70 -12.27
N SER A 124 26.61 28.21 -12.33
CA SER A 124 26.25 29.23 -13.34
C SER A 124 24.90 29.86 -13.02
N LEU A 125 24.95 31.07 -12.45
CA LEU A 125 23.81 31.95 -12.23
C LEU A 125 23.91 33.07 -13.26
N HIS A 126 22.89 33.17 -14.12
CA HIS A 126 22.32 34.37 -14.78
C HIS A 126 21.64 33.90 -16.08
N ASP A 127 20.31 33.75 -16.07
CA ASP A 127 19.36 34.35 -17.04
C ASP A 127 17.93 33.78 -16.88
N VAL A 128 16.94 34.55 -17.34
CA VAL A 128 15.49 34.53 -17.03
C VAL A 128 14.70 33.45 -17.81
N ASP A 129 14.27 32.36 -17.15
CA ASP A 129 12.99 31.63 -17.40
C ASP A 129 12.81 30.49 -16.35
N GLY A 130 11.77 30.57 -15.52
CA GLY A 130 11.66 29.84 -14.25
C GLY A 130 10.85 28.54 -14.27
N SER A 131 9.96 28.36 -15.24
CA SER A 131 9.00 27.23 -15.25
C SER A 131 9.57 25.99 -15.95
N THR A 132 10.18 26.18 -17.12
CA THR A 132 10.82 25.12 -17.92
C THR A 132 12.05 24.51 -17.25
N ARG A 133 12.83 25.30 -16.50
CA ARG A 133 13.99 24.82 -15.73
C ARG A 133 13.60 23.91 -14.56
N ARG A 134 12.46 24.13 -13.91
CA ARG A 134 11.98 23.26 -12.82
C ARG A 134 11.63 21.88 -13.35
N SER A 135 10.90 21.79 -14.45
CA SER A 135 10.54 20.51 -15.08
C SER A 135 11.75 19.76 -15.64
N LYS A 136 12.71 20.45 -16.26
CA LYS A 136 13.97 19.85 -16.73
C LYS A 136 14.88 19.39 -15.59
N ARG A 137 14.99 20.16 -14.49
CA ARG A 137 15.72 19.74 -13.28
C ARG A 137 15.05 18.55 -12.59
N ARG A 138 13.72 18.47 -12.60
CA ARG A 138 12.96 17.34 -12.06
C ARG A 138 13.14 16.06 -12.90
N ALA A 139 13.02 16.17 -14.23
CA ALA A 139 13.30 15.07 -15.14
C ALA A 139 14.74 14.55 -14.93
N SER A 140 15.71 15.46 -14.91
CA SER A 140 17.13 15.14 -14.64
C SER A 140 17.36 14.49 -13.26
N ASN A 141 16.58 14.84 -12.24
CA ASN A 141 16.70 14.22 -10.92
C ASN A 141 16.07 12.82 -10.87
N ILE A 142 14.92 12.62 -11.51
CA ILE A 142 14.29 11.29 -11.63
C ILE A 142 15.15 10.37 -12.50
N ASP A 143 15.75 10.89 -13.57
CA ASP A 143 16.69 10.17 -14.44
C ASP A 143 17.97 9.80 -13.66
N TRP A 144 18.44 10.68 -12.79
CA TRP A 144 19.55 10.35 -11.89
C TRP A 144 19.19 9.23 -10.91
N ILE A 145 18.05 9.33 -10.22
CA ILE A 145 17.59 8.33 -9.27
C ILE A 145 17.32 6.99 -9.98
N TRP A 146 16.85 7.02 -11.23
CA TRP A 146 16.73 5.85 -12.10
C TRP A 146 18.07 5.14 -12.33
N LEU A 147 19.08 5.89 -12.78
CA LEU A 147 20.43 5.33 -12.99
C LEU A 147 21.02 4.77 -11.69
N GLN A 148 20.79 5.43 -10.57
CA GLN A 148 21.19 4.96 -9.24
C GLN A 148 20.46 3.67 -8.83
N ALA A 149 19.18 3.53 -9.18
CA ALA A 149 18.46 2.28 -8.98
C ALA A 149 19.01 1.15 -9.85
N CYS A 150 19.32 1.40 -11.13
CA CYS A 150 19.95 0.41 -12.00
C CYS A 150 21.29 -0.09 -11.44
N LEU A 151 22.15 0.82 -10.95
CA LEU A 151 23.39 0.46 -10.24
C LEU A 151 23.09 -0.32 -8.95
N GLY A 152 22.10 0.12 -8.17
CA GLY A 152 21.67 -0.54 -6.95
C GLY A 152 21.26 -2.00 -7.16
N VAL A 153 20.57 -2.32 -8.26
CA VAL A 153 20.24 -3.72 -8.58
C VAL A 153 21.50 -4.57 -8.79
N VAL A 154 22.46 -4.06 -9.58
CA VAL A 154 23.72 -4.76 -9.85
C VAL A 154 24.53 -4.94 -8.57
N GLU A 155 24.60 -3.90 -7.74
CA GLU A 155 25.35 -3.87 -6.47
C GLU A 155 24.64 -4.64 -5.34
N GLY A 156 23.33 -4.88 -5.46
CA GLY A 156 22.51 -5.54 -4.44
C GLY A 156 22.00 -4.58 -3.36
N GLU A 157 21.99 -3.29 -3.64
CA GLU A 157 21.53 -2.25 -2.71
C GLU A 157 20.04 -1.93 -2.95
N SER A 158 19.15 -2.57 -2.17
CA SER A 158 17.70 -2.38 -2.29
C SER A 158 17.27 -0.92 -2.05
N ARG A 159 17.97 -0.20 -1.17
CA ARG A 159 17.67 1.18 -0.80
C ARG A 159 17.62 2.14 -1.99
N ARG A 160 18.49 1.97 -2.99
CA ARG A 160 18.48 2.83 -4.19
C ARG A 160 17.25 2.56 -5.06
N VAL A 161 16.86 1.29 -5.17
CA VAL A 161 15.64 0.87 -5.87
C VAL A 161 14.39 1.38 -5.15
N GLU A 162 14.34 1.25 -3.82
CA GLU A 162 13.27 1.81 -3.00
C GLU A 162 13.16 3.34 -3.14
N THR A 163 14.30 4.03 -3.19
CA THR A 163 14.34 5.49 -3.40
C THR A 163 13.70 5.88 -4.74
N TYR A 164 14.03 5.16 -5.82
CA TYR A 164 13.41 5.35 -7.13
C TYR A 164 11.90 5.10 -7.12
N LEU A 165 11.48 3.96 -6.56
CA LEU A 165 10.06 3.60 -6.49
C LEU A 165 9.27 4.55 -5.60
N SER A 166 9.84 4.98 -4.47
CA SER A 166 9.20 5.92 -3.55
C SER A 166 9.02 7.31 -4.16
N SER A 167 9.87 7.67 -5.13
CA SER A 167 9.80 8.90 -5.92
C SER A 167 8.81 8.84 -7.09
N GLY A 168 8.07 7.73 -7.25
CA GLY A 168 7.12 7.55 -8.36
C GLY A 168 7.77 7.00 -9.63
N GLY A 169 8.98 6.46 -9.54
CA GLY A 169 9.67 5.81 -10.66
C GLY A 169 8.91 4.59 -11.19
N ASP A 170 8.85 4.47 -12.51
CA ASP A 170 8.22 3.36 -13.22
C ASP A 170 9.18 2.15 -13.27
N PRO A 171 8.87 1.02 -12.60
CA PRO A 171 9.70 -0.18 -12.65
C PRO A 171 9.77 -0.83 -14.04
N ALA A 172 8.83 -0.51 -14.94
CA ALA A 172 8.82 -0.95 -16.34
C ALA A 172 9.66 -0.05 -17.26
N ARG A 173 10.20 1.08 -16.76
CA ARG A 173 11.14 1.93 -17.51
C ARG A 173 12.31 1.08 -18.00
N ALA A 174 12.66 1.28 -19.27
CA ALA A 174 13.80 0.62 -19.90
C ALA A 174 14.99 1.59 -20.04
N LEU A 175 16.20 1.06 -19.90
CA LEU A 175 17.44 1.79 -20.16
C LEU A 175 17.52 2.20 -21.64
N THR A 176 17.83 3.47 -21.89
CA THR A 176 18.14 3.99 -23.22
C THR A 176 19.61 3.77 -23.57
N HIS A 177 19.96 3.84 -24.85
CA HIS A 177 21.35 3.73 -25.31
C HIS A 177 22.28 4.77 -24.67
N ALA A 178 21.81 6.02 -24.51
CA ALA A 178 22.57 7.09 -23.88
C ALA A 178 22.84 6.80 -22.39
N GLU A 179 21.86 6.25 -21.67
CA GLU A 179 21.98 5.88 -20.27
C GLU A 179 22.93 4.71 -20.04
N VAL A 180 22.94 3.73 -20.95
CA VAL A 180 23.91 2.62 -20.92
C VAL A 180 25.34 3.14 -21.08
N GLN A 181 25.55 4.13 -21.95
CA GLN A 181 26.85 4.80 -22.11
C GLN A 181 27.26 5.56 -20.85
N LEU A 182 26.33 6.26 -20.20
CA LEU A 182 26.55 6.95 -18.92
C LEU A 182 26.93 5.98 -17.79
N LEU A 183 26.26 4.82 -17.70
CA LEU A 183 26.56 3.79 -16.70
C LEU A 183 27.91 3.11 -16.95
N ASN A 184 28.43 3.16 -18.19
CA ASN A 184 29.74 2.70 -18.62
C ASN A 184 30.15 1.32 -18.05
N ARG A 185 29.21 0.36 -18.09
CA ARG A 185 29.41 -1.01 -17.60
C ARG A 185 28.70 -2.01 -18.51
N ALA A 186 29.25 -2.19 -19.70
CA ALA A 186 28.69 -3.03 -20.77
C ALA A 186 28.44 -4.50 -20.38
N SER A 187 29.14 -5.02 -19.36
CA SER A 187 28.88 -6.38 -18.84
C SER A 187 27.54 -6.51 -18.10
N ALA A 188 26.98 -5.38 -17.64
CA ALA A 188 25.84 -5.34 -16.75
C ALA A 188 24.58 -4.69 -17.35
N PHE A 189 24.76 -3.69 -18.22
CA PHE A 189 23.66 -2.88 -18.75
C PHE A 189 23.57 -2.99 -20.27
N ASP A 190 22.34 -3.12 -20.75
CA ASP A 190 22.00 -3.10 -22.17
C ASP A 190 20.73 -2.26 -22.39
N ALA A 191 20.58 -1.71 -23.59
CA ALA A 191 19.41 -0.92 -23.93
C ALA A 191 18.17 -1.82 -23.91
N GLY A 192 17.04 -1.32 -23.39
CA GLY A 192 15.84 -2.11 -23.19
C GLY A 192 15.75 -2.81 -21.83
N TYR A 193 16.84 -2.90 -21.05
CA TYR A 193 16.79 -3.53 -19.74
C TYR A 193 16.03 -2.68 -18.73
N THR A 194 15.08 -3.31 -18.03
CA THR A 194 14.35 -2.71 -16.90
C THR A 194 14.96 -3.16 -15.56
N LEU A 195 14.51 -2.58 -14.44
CA LEU A 195 14.95 -3.04 -13.12
C LEU A 195 14.62 -4.52 -12.88
N VAL A 196 13.50 -5.00 -13.43
CA VAL A 196 13.11 -6.42 -13.36
C VAL A 196 14.10 -7.30 -14.12
N HIS A 197 14.47 -6.91 -15.34
CA HIS A 197 15.47 -7.64 -16.13
C HIS A 197 16.81 -7.70 -15.41
N LEU A 198 17.26 -6.57 -14.84
CA LEU A 198 18.49 -6.51 -14.06
C LEU A 198 18.39 -7.38 -12.80
N ALA A 199 17.26 -7.36 -12.09
CA ALA A 199 17.09 -8.14 -10.86
C ALA A 199 17.11 -9.64 -11.12
N ILE A 200 16.48 -10.09 -12.21
CA ILE A 200 16.55 -11.50 -12.66
C ILE A 200 17.98 -11.87 -13.05
N ARG A 201 18.63 -11.05 -13.89
CA ARG A 201 19.99 -11.30 -14.40
C ARG A 201 21.01 -11.42 -13.27
N PHE A 202 20.91 -10.59 -12.24
CA PHE A 202 21.81 -10.57 -11.09
C PHE A 202 21.27 -11.35 -9.88
N GLN A 203 20.21 -12.16 -10.07
CA GLN A 203 19.63 -13.05 -9.03
C GLN A 203 19.25 -12.32 -7.73
N ARG A 204 18.72 -11.09 -7.84
CA ARG A 204 18.29 -10.26 -6.71
C ARG A 204 16.84 -10.54 -6.33
N GLN A 205 16.58 -11.66 -5.66
CA GLN A 205 15.22 -12.10 -5.32
C GLN A 205 14.42 -11.07 -4.49
N GLU A 206 15.03 -10.45 -3.48
CA GLU A 206 14.39 -9.42 -2.64
C GLU A 206 14.00 -8.14 -3.42
N ILE A 207 14.85 -7.73 -4.35
CA ILE A 207 14.57 -6.58 -5.20
C ILE A 207 13.49 -6.93 -6.23
N LEU A 208 13.56 -8.14 -6.79
CA LEU A 208 12.58 -8.64 -7.74
C LEU A 208 11.18 -8.74 -7.11
N SER A 209 11.06 -9.26 -5.88
CA SER A 209 9.77 -9.32 -5.17
C SER A 209 9.19 -7.92 -4.93
N THR A 210 10.04 -6.95 -4.57
CA THR A 210 9.65 -5.54 -4.40
C THR A 210 9.22 -4.87 -5.71
N LEU A 211 9.87 -5.19 -6.83
CA LEU A 211 9.49 -4.68 -8.15
C LEU A 211 8.20 -5.32 -8.65
N LEU A 212 8.07 -6.63 -8.49
CA LEU A 212 6.86 -7.37 -8.86
C LEU A 212 5.67 -6.97 -7.99
N SER A 213 5.83 -6.68 -6.70
CA SER A 213 4.73 -6.16 -5.88
C SER A 213 4.25 -4.76 -6.32
N ARG A 214 5.06 -4.03 -7.09
CA ARG A 214 4.71 -2.72 -7.66
C ARG A 214 4.12 -2.82 -9.07
N ILE A 215 4.48 -3.85 -9.83
CA ILE A 215 3.96 -4.12 -11.18
C ILE A 215 2.68 -4.97 -11.10
N SER A 216 2.65 -5.91 -10.16
CA SER A 216 1.57 -6.82 -9.83
C SER A 216 0.89 -6.39 -8.54
N GLY A 217 0.27 -5.21 -8.54
CA GLY A 217 -0.82 -4.96 -7.60
C GLY A 217 -1.98 -5.87 -8.02
N GLY A 218 -2.30 -6.89 -7.22
CA GLY A 218 -3.30 -7.92 -7.55
C GLY A 218 -4.61 -7.33 -8.09
N GLY A 219 -4.91 -7.64 -9.36
CA GLY A 219 -6.10 -7.19 -10.10
C GLY A 219 -5.75 -6.62 -11.48
N PRO A 220 -6.69 -6.62 -12.46
CA PRO A 220 -6.40 -6.23 -13.84
C PRO A 220 -6.20 -4.71 -13.92
N GLY A 221 -4.94 -4.27 -14.06
CA GLY A 221 -4.57 -2.89 -14.41
C GLY A 221 -3.65 -2.17 -13.41
N LEU A 222 -2.77 -1.31 -13.94
CA LEU A 222 -1.89 -0.45 -13.16
C LEU A 222 -2.70 0.59 -12.37
N LYS A 223 -2.61 0.56 -11.03
CA LYS A 223 -3.34 1.52 -10.16
C LYS A 223 -2.77 2.93 -10.26
N ARG A 224 -3.64 3.95 -10.37
CA ARG A 224 -3.28 5.37 -10.56
C ARG A 224 -4.01 6.29 -9.59
N SER A 225 -3.71 6.17 -8.29
CA SER A 225 -4.21 7.12 -7.29
C SER A 225 -3.68 8.56 -7.54
N PRO A 226 -4.36 9.62 -7.06
CA PRO A 226 -3.87 11.00 -7.15
C PRO A 226 -2.42 11.16 -6.67
N SER A 227 -2.09 10.47 -5.57
CA SER A 227 -0.75 10.52 -4.98
C SER A 227 0.35 9.86 -5.83
N TYR A 228 -0.01 9.03 -6.82
CA TYR A 228 0.93 8.40 -7.76
C TYR A 228 1.13 9.25 -9.00
N ILE A 229 0.10 9.96 -9.47
CA ILE A 229 0.20 10.87 -10.61
C ILE A 229 0.95 12.15 -10.23
N ALA A 230 0.74 12.65 -9.01
CA ALA A 230 1.37 13.87 -8.51
C ALA A 230 2.22 13.61 -7.25
N PRO A 231 3.37 12.90 -7.37
CA PRO A 231 4.18 12.46 -6.23
C PRO A 231 4.80 13.62 -5.44
N ASP A 232 5.15 14.73 -6.09
CA ASP A 232 5.69 15.94 -5.47
C ASP A 232 4.68 16.60 -4.54
N LEU A 233 3.44 16.77 -5.02
CA LEU A 233 2.33 17.32 -4.24
C LEU A 233 1.96 16.38 -3.10
N ALA A 234 1.90 15.07 -3.36
CA ALA A 234 1.69 14.08 -2.31
C ALA A 234 2.78 14.13 -1.22
N SER A 235 4.03 14.37 -1.60
CA SER A 235 5.15 14.57 -0.65
C SER A 235 5.00 15.87 0.15
N ALA A 236 4.55 16.95 -0.49
CA ALA A 236 4.24 18.20 0.20
C ALA A 236 3.11 18.03 1.22
N ILE A 237 2.03 17.33 0.86
CA ILE A 237 0.92 17.00 1.77
C ILE A 237 1.44 16.19 2.96
N ARG A 238 2.25 15.14 2.75
CA ARG A 238 2.83 14.35 3.85
C ARG A 238 3.69 15.19 4.80
N ARG A 239 4.50 16.12 4.27
CA ARG A 239 5.27 17.07 5.10
C ARG A 239 4.37 18.00 5.90
N HIS A 240 3.29 18.48 5.29
CA HIS A 240 2.29 19.29 5.97
C HIS A 240 1.61 18.52 7.11
N ILE A 241 1.17 17.27 6.87
CA ILE A 241 0.59 16.39 7.90
C ILE A 241 1.56 16.24 9.09
N ALA A 242 2.83 15.93 8.83
CA ALA A 242 3.85 15.83 9.87
C ALA A 242 4.03 17.15 10.64
N GLY A 243 3.97 18.28 9.93
CA GLY A 243 4.00 19.62 10.50
C GLY A 243 2.76 20.00 11.31
N CYS A 244 1.64 19.29 11.15
CA CYS A 244 0.38 19.48 11.89
C CYS A 244 0.26 18.62 13.15
N LEU A 245 1.10 17.59 13.29
CA LEU A 245 1.13 16.76 14.50
C LEU A 245 1.66 17.54 15.69
N ARG A 246 0.89 17.52 16.77
CA ARG A 246 1.20 18.13 18.07
C ARG A 246 1.06 17.09 19.16
N GLN A 247 1.54 17.43 20.35
CA GLN A 247 1.37 16.62 21.54
C GLN A 247 0.69 17.44 22.62
N LYS A 248 -0.36 16.89 23.23
CA LYS A 248 -1.01 17.55 24.35
C LYS A 248 -0.11 17.45 25.58
N LYS A 249 0.03 18.56 26.32
CA LYS A 249 0.66 18.57 27.65
C LYS A 249 -0.40 18.31 28.72
N GLY A 250 -0.03 17.59 29.78
CA GLY A 250 -0.91 17.31 30.93
C GLY A 250 -1.22 15.82 31.08
N ASN A 251 -2.37 15.52 31.70
CA ASN A 251 -2.72 14.17 32.17
C ASN A 251 -3.00 13.15 31.05
N PHE A 252 -3.23 13.61 29.82
CA PHE A 252 -3.43 12.75 28.65
C PHE A 252 -2.47 13.19 27.52
N PRO A 253 -1.22 12.70 27.52
CA PRO A 253 -0.17 13.12 26.58
C PRO A 253 -0.30 12.44 25.20
N CYS A 254 -1.48 12.51 24.61
CA CYS A 254 -1.77 11.94 23.29
C CYS A 254 -1.31 12.89 22.16
N ARG A 255 -0.81 12.32 21.06
CA ARG A 255 -0.54 13.08 19.84
C ARG A 255 -1.85 13.43 19.15
N TYR A 256 -1.90 14.57 18.47
CA TYR A 256 -3.07 14.99 17.74
C TYR A 256 -2.74 15.87 16.54
N ILE A 257 -3.60 15.86 15.53
CA ILE A 257 -3.55 16.77 14.39
C ILE A 257 -4.27 18.07 14.75
N ASN A 258 -3.63 19.21 14.50
CA ASN A 258 -4.21 20.52 14.77
C ASN A 258 -5.17 21.03 13.68
N GLU A 259 -5.04 20.53 12.44
CA GLU A 259 -5.81 20.97 11.27
C GLU A 259 -6.64 19.84 10.65
N PHE A 260 -7.93 20.08 10.45
CA PHE A 260 -8.85 19.09 9.90
C PHE A 260 -8.89 19.16 8.37
N CYS A 261 -8.76 18.01 7.72
CA CYS A 261 -9.07 17.84 6.31
C CYS A 261 -9.93 16.60 6.11
N THR A 262 -10.74 16.60 5.05
CA THR A 262 -11.49 15.43 4.60
C THR A 262 -11.37 15.34 3.09
N PHE A 263 -11.11 14.14 2.58
CA PHE A 263 -10.99 13.91 1.15
C PHE A 263 -12.33 13.44 0.59
N SER A 264 -12.68 13.96 -0.57
CA SER A 264 -13.79 13.54 -1.42
C SER A 264 -13.30 13.50 -2.86
N LEU A 265 -13.96 12.72 -3.71
CA LEU A 265 -13.66 12.68 -5.14
C LEU A 265 -14.29 13.91 -5.83
N PRO A 266 -13.57 14.58 -6.75
CA PRO A 266 -14.09 15.78 -7.40
C PRO A 266 -15.29 15.46 -8.30
N ALA A 267 -16.29 16.35 -8.30
CA ALA A 267 -17.49 16.23 -9.13
C ALA A 267 -17.16 16.21 -10.64
N ASP A 268 -16.07 16.86 -11.05
CA ASP A 268 -15.55 16.90 -12.42
C ASP A 268 -15.31 15.51 -13.06
N ILE A 269 -15.26 14.44 -12.27
CA ILE A 269 -15.22 13.07 -12.79
C ILE A 269 -16.45 12.79 -13.68
N GLU A 270 -17.61 13.33 -13.31
CA GLU A 270 -18.87 13.16 -14.04
C GLU A 270 -18.84 13.82 -15.44
N GLU A 271 -17.97 14.82 -15.65
CA GLU A 271 -17.80 15.50 -16.93
C GLU A 271 -16.94 14.69 -17.93
N LEU A 272 -16.21 13.67 -17.46
CA LEU A 272 -15.38 12.84 -18.32
C LEU A 272 -16.24 11.91 -19.19
N PRO A 273 -15.77 11.49 -20.40
CA PRO A 273 -16.47 10.48 -21.18
C PRO A 273 -16.62 9.15 -20.40
N ALA A 274 -17.75 8.45 -20.56
CA ALA A 274 -18.06 7.23 -19.80
C ALA A 274 -16.94 6.16 -19.83
N ALA A 275 -16.31 5.94 -20.99
CA ALA A 275 -15.18 5.01 -21.11
C ALA A 275 -13.97 5.42 -20.25
N ILE A 276 -13.73 6.72 -20.10
CA ILE A 276 -12.65 7.27 -19.29
C ILE A 276 -13.02 7.24 -17.81
N GLN A 277 -14.29 7.46 -17.46
CA GLN A 277 -14.77 7.28 -16.08
C GLN A 277 -14.56 5.83 -15.61
N GLU A 278 -14.94 4.84 -16.42
CA GLU A 278 -14.73 3.42 -16.10
C GLU A 278 -13.25 3.07 -15.93
N GLN A 279 -12.39 3.60 -16.80
CA GLN A 279 -10.95 3.44 -16.66
C GLN A 279 -10.42 4.11 -15.38
N LEU A 280 -10.84 5.34 -15.09
CA LEU A 280 -10.45 6.05 -13.88
C LEU A 280 -10.85 5.25 -12.63
N PHE A 281 -12.09 4.76 -12.57
CA PHE A 281 -12.55 3.97 -11.44
C PHE A 281 -11.85 2.61 -11.34
N SER A 282 -11.48 1.96 -12.45
CA SER A 282 -10.70 0.71 -12.40
C SER A 282 -9.27 0.92 -11.88
N GLU A 283 -8.66 2.05 -12.20
CA GLU A 283 -7.31 2.43 -11.78
C GLU A 283 -7.27 3.02 -10.35
N LEU A 284 -8.38 3.57 -9.85
CA LEU A 284 -8.48 4.20 -8.53
C LEU A 284 -9.03 3.28 -7.44
N LEU A 285 -10.10 2.54 -7.73
CA LEU A 285 -10.89 1.86 -6.70
C LEU A 285 -10.39 0.44 -6.42
N ASP A 286 -10.67 -0.03 -5.21
CA ASP A 286 -10.62 -1.43 -4.86
C ASP A 286 -11.97 -2.09 -5.19
N ARG A 287 -12.08 -2.61 -6.41
CA ARG A 287 -13.35 -3.21 -6.90
C ARG A 287 -13.75 -4.45 -6.08
N GLU A 288 -12.78 -5.20 -5.56
CA GLU A 288 -13.07 -6.38 -4.74
C GLU A 288 -13.57 -5.98 -3.35
N ALA A 289 -12.94 -5.00 -2.70
CA ALA A 289 -13.44 -4.45 -1.45
C ALA A 289 -14.82 -3.81 -1.62
N GLN A 290 -15.02 -3.03 -2.69
CA GLN A 290 -16.33 -2.43 -3.02
C GLN A 290 -17.41 -3.51 -3.15
N GLN A 291 -17.16 -4.53 -3.97
CA GLN A 291 -18.10 -5.63 -4.20
C GLN A 291 -18.39 -6.40 -2.90
N THR A 292 -17.37 -6.66 -2.07
CA THR A 292 -17.54 -7.37 -0.81
C THR A 292 -18.39 -6.58 0.20
N LEU A 293 -18.23 -5.25 0.25
CA LEU A 293 -18.97 -4.38 1.16
C LEU A 293 -20.41 -4.12 0.68
N GLU A 294 -20.67 -4.20 -0.63
CA GLU A 294 -22.01 -4.06 -1.22
C GLU A 294 -22.74 -5.40 -1.41
N ALA A 295 -22.05 -6.53 -1.24
CA ALA A 295 -22.64 -7.86 -1.31
C ALA A 295 -23.62 -8.12 -0.16
N ASP A 296 -24.56 -9.04 -0.36
CA ASP A 296 -25.56 -9.40 0.64
C ASP A 296 -24.95 -10.13 1.85
N PRO A 297 -25.19 -9.69 3.10
CA PRO A 297 -25.92 -8.48 3.49
C PRO A 297 -25.08 -7.20 3.30
N PRO A 298 -25.65 -6.14 2.69
CA PRO A 298 -24.88 -4.97 2.27
C PRO A 298 -24.50 -4.09 3.47
N LEU A 299 -23.20 -3.77 3.57
CA LEU A 299 -22.62 -2.99 4.67
C LEU A 299 -22.49 -1.50 4.32
N ILE A 300 -22.39 -1.18 3.04
CA ILE A 300 -22.38 0.19 2.51
C ILE A 300 -23.38 0.28 1.36
N ASN A 301 -23.79 1.50 1.02
CA ASN A 301 -24.59 1.81 -0.18
C ASN A 301 -25.90 1.01 -0.33
N TRP A 302 -26.46 0.51 0.77
CA TRP A 302 -27.69 -0.29 0.79
C TRP A 302 -28.97 0.54 0.68
N SER A 303 -28.90 1.84 1.01
CA SER A 303 -30.06 2.75 0.95
C SER A 303 -30.00 3.65 -0.27
N LEU A 304 -31.03 3.55 -1.11
CA LEU A 304 -31.23 4.47 -2.25
C LEU A 304 -31.40 5.92 -1.79
N GLU A 305 -31.94 6.15 -0.59
CA GLU A 305 -32.06 7.49 -0.01
C GLU A 305 -30.67 8.10 0.19
N PHE A 306 -29.73 7.36 0.80
CA PHE A 306 -28.36 7.85 0.97
C PHE A 306 -27.61 7.96 -0.36
N THR A 307 -27.68 6.94 -1.22
CA THR A 307 -26.82 6.89 -2.40
C THR A 307 -27.31 7.76 -3.54
N VAL A 308 -28.61 7.72 -3.85
CA VAL A 308 -29.20 8.39 -5.02
C VAL A 308 -29.76 9.74 -4.63
N ASN A 309 -30.66 9.80 -3.64
CA ASN A 309 -31.37 11.04 -3.32
C ASN A 309 -30.46 12.08 -2.64
N LEU A 310 -29.56 11.63 -1.77
CA LEU A 310 -28.64 12.48 -1.01
C LEU A 310 -27.21 12.49 -1.57
N GLY A 311 -26.96 11.84 -2.72
CA GLY A 311 -25.65 11.83 -3.39
C GLY A 311 -24.49 11.30 -2.53
N SER A 312 -24.76 10.53 -1.48
CA SER A 312 -23.79 10.13 -0.45
C SER A 312 -23.23 8.73 -0.67
N ARG A 313 -23.16 8.28 -1.93
CA ARG A 313 -22.55 6.98 -2.29
C ARG A 313 -21.07 6.95 -1.91
N LEU A 314 -20.65 5.88 -1.25
CA LEU A 314 -19.26 5.68 -0.81
C LEU A 314 -18.48 4.79 -1.78
N TYR A 315 -17.25 5.20 -2.09
CA TYR A 315 -16.32 4.50 -2.97
C TYR A 315 -15.08 4.05 -2.18
N ALA A 316 -14.74 2.77 -2.28
CA ALA A 316 -13.58 2.15 -1.67
C ALA A 316 -12.32 2.42 -2.49
N LEU A 317 -11.46 3.30 -1.98
CA LEU A 317 -10.19 3.60 -2.62
C LEU A 317 -9.23 2.42 -2.48
N TRP A 318 -8.48 2.13 -3.55
CA TRP A 318 -7.39 1.17 -3.49
C TRP A 318 -6.28 1.62 -2.55
N ASN A 319 -5.73 0.66 -1.83
CA ASN A 319 -4.63 0.85 -0.90
C ASN A 319 -3.49 -0.14 -1.20
N ARG A 320 -2.25 0.23 -0.85
CA ARG A 320 -1.03 -0.44 -1.33
C ARG A 320 -0.70 -1.78 -0.68
N SER A 321 -1.62 -2.38 0.09
CA SER A 321 -1.55 -3.72 0.71
C SER A 321 -0.21 -4.13 1.34
N ALA A 322 0.59 -3.18 1.84
CA ALA A 322 1.94 -3.42 2.34
C ALA A 322 2.03 -3.56 3.88
N GLY A 323 0.96 -4.01 4.54
CA GLY A 323 0.91 -4.21 6.00
C GLY A 323 0.60 -2.97 6.85
N ASP A 324 0.53 -1.77 6.25
CA ASP A 324 0.16 -0.50 6.92
C ASP A 324 -1.17 0.09 6.40
N CYS A 325 -2.11 -0.79 6.04
CA CYS A 325 -3.36 -0.39 5.39
C CYS A 325 -4.23 0.56 6.23
N LEU A 326 -4.26 0.42 7.57
CA LEU A 326 -5.08 1.30 8.43
C LEU A 326 -4.59 2.76 8.44
N PRO A 327 -3.32 3.08 8.77
CA PRO A 327 -2.81 4.45 8.65
C PRO A 327 -2.95 5.01 7.24
N ASP A 328 -2.70 4.19 6.21
CA ASP A 328 -2.87 4.58 4.82
C ASP A 328 -4.33 4.95 4.51
N ALA A 329 -5.31 4.14 4.94
CA ALA A 329 -6.73 4.39 4.69
C ALA A 329 -7.23 5.62 5.44
N VAL A 330 -6.79 5.86 6.68
CA VAL A 330 -7.10 7.09 7.43
C VAL A 330 -6.48 8.31 6.73
N CYS A 331 -5.24 8.20 6.28
CA CYS A 331 -4.56 9.28 5.57
C CYS A 331 -5.21 9.57 4.21
N GLN A 332 -5.69 8.55 3.50
CA GLN A 332 -6.45 8.70 2.26
C GLN A 332 -7.81 9.37 2.52
N ALA A 333 -8.57 8.90 3.51
CA ALA A 333 -9.88 9.47 3.86
C ALA A 333 -9.80 10.94 4.30
N ALA A 334 -8.68 11.36 4.89
CA ALA A 334 -8.47 12.74 5.33
C ALA A 334 -7.77 13.63 4.29
N TYR A 335 -6.80 13.09 3.54
CA TYR A 335 -5.86 13.87 2.74
C TYR A 335 -5.64 13.39 1.30
N GLY A 336 -6.21 12.26 0.90
CA GLY A 336 -6.03 11.69 -0.44
C GLY A 336 -4.65 11.09 -0.71
N VAL A 337 -3.82 10.87 0.32
CA VAL A 337 -2.46 10.32 0.21
C VAL A 337 -2.24 9.17 1.19
N PHE A 338 -1.29 8.28 0.86
CA PHE A 338 -0.81 7.22 1.76
C PHE A 338 0.12 7.77 2.86
N ASP A 339 0.17 7.11 4.03
CA ASP A 339 1.11 7.38 5.13
C ASP A 339 2.50 6.82 4.82
N ARG A 340 3.08 7.16 3.65
CA ARG A 340 4.38 6.61 3.20
C ARG A 340 5.53 6.90 4.16
N ASN A 341 5.43 7.97 4.95
CA ASN A 341 6.48 8.40 5.87
C ASN A 341 6.19 7.96 7.31
N ASN A 342 5.16 7.12 7.52
CA ASN A 342 4.76 6.60 8.84
C ASN A 342 4.49 7.70 9.87
N ALA A 343 4.01 8.87 9.45
CA ALA A 343 3.75 9.98 10.36
C ALA A 343 2.57 9.66 11.28
N LEU A 344 1.47 9.13 10.71
CA LEU A 344 0.32 8.70 11.51
C LEU A 344 0.62 7.42 12.27
N ARG A 345 1.33 6.46 11.66
CA ARG A 345 1.78 5.24 12.35
C ARG A 345 2.62 5.55 13.58
N THR A 346 3.57 6.48 13.46
CA THR A 346 4.41 6.92 14.60
C THR A 346 3.58 7.68 15.63
N ALA A 347 2.68 8.58 15.22
CA ALA A 347 1.81 9.30 16.14
C ALA A 347 0.87 8.36 16.94
N LEU A 348 0.37 7.31 16.29
CA LEU A 348 -0.41 6.24 16.91
C LEU A 348 0.42 5.50 17.97
N ALA A 349 1.61 5.03 17.61
CA ALA A 349 2.50 4.30 18.52
C ALA A 349 2.92 5.17 19.73
N ASP A 350 3.32 6.41 19.48
CA ASP A 350 3.69 7.39 20.51
C ASP A 350 2.51 7.64 21.47
N SER A 351 1.30 7.79 20.95
CA SER A 351 0.10 8.04 21.76
C SER A 351 -0.25 6.85 22.64
N LEU A 352 -0.20 5.63 22.10
CA LEU A 352 -0.42 4.40 22.85
C LEU A 352 0.61 4.22 23.97
N HIS A 353 1.87 4.55 23.71
CA HIS A 353 2.94 4.42 24.70
C HIS A 353 2.84 5.49 25.80
N GLN A 354 2.66 6.75 25.42
CA GLN A 354 2.71 7.87 26.36
C GLN A 354 1.42 8.01 27.17
N ALA A 355 0.26 7.76 26.55
CA ALA A 355 -1.05 7.77 27.22
C ALA A 355 -1.54 6.34 27.54
N HIS A 356 -0.61 5.42 27.80
CA HIS A 356 -0.91 4.00 28.00
C HIS A 356 -2.00 3.75 29.04
N ARG A 357 -2.01 4.49 30.15
CA ARG A 357 -2.97 4.27 31.24
C ARG A 357 -4.41 4.47 30.77
N SER A 358 -4.69 5.61 30.14
CA SER A 358 -6.05 5.96 29.69
C SER A 358 -6.55 5.01 28.59
N PHE A 359 -5.68 4.61 27.67
CA PHE A 359 -6.05 3.67 26.61
C PHE A 359 -6.18 2.23 27.14
N TYR A 360 -5.31 1.81 28.06
CA TYR A 360 -5.38 0.49 28.69
C TYR A 360 -6.66 0.33 29.51
N GLU A 361 -7.05 1.33 30.31
CA GLU A 361 -8.28 1.28 31.10
C GLU A 361 -9.52 1.06 30.19
N ARG A 362 -9.61 1.79 29.07
CA ARG A 362 -10.67 1.62 28.05
C ARG A 362 -10.63 0.26 27.37
N TRP A 363 -9.44 -0.16 26.92
CA TRP A 363 -9.24 -1.44 26.25
C TRP A 363 -9.54 -2.63 27.17
N GLN A 364 -9.07 -2.58 28.41
CA GLN A 364 -9.21 -3.65 29.39
C GLN A 364 -10.67 -3.87 29.78
N ALA A 365 -11.42 -2.80 30.03
CA ALA A 365 -12.87 -2.88 30.27
C ALA A 365 -13.61 -3.49 29.08
N TRP A 366 -13.26 -3.06 27.87
CA TRP A 366 -13.82 -3.61 26.63
C TRP A 366 -13.55 -5.11 26.48
N GLU A 367 -12.30 -5.55 26.65
CA GLU A 367 -11.94 -6.98 26.54
C GLU A 367 -12.65 -7.84 27.58
N ARG A 368 -12.73 -7.37 28.84
CA ARG A 368 -13.45 -8.10 29.89
C ARG A 368 -14.93 -8.24 29.58
N MET A 369 -15.55 -7.19 29.08
CA MET A 369 -16.95 -7.23 28.66
C MET A 369 -17.15 -8.24 27.52
N GLN A 370 -16.30 -8.17 26.49
CA GLN A 370 -16.35 -9.10 25.36
C GLN A 370 -16.13 -10.57 25.82
N ALA A 371 -15.23 -10.80 26.77
CA ALA A 371 -15.01 -12.10 27.36
C ALA A 371 -16.21 -12.59 28.19
N SER A 372 -16.86 -11.70 28.94
CA SER A 372 -18.07 -12.02 29.71
C SER A 372 -19.22 -12.47 28.81
N LEU A 373 -19.38 -11.87 27.62
CA LEU A 373 -20.35 -12.32 26.61
C LEU A 373 -20.05 -13.73 26.08
N LEU A 374 -18.80 -14.19 26.24
CA LEU A 374 -18.34 -15.54 25.89
C LEU A 374 -18.23 -16.44 27.13
N HIS A 375 -18.76 -16.01 28.28
CA HIS A 375 -18.79 -16.75 29.54
C HIS A 375 -17.40 -17.14 30.07
N TYR A 376 -16.39 -16.28 29.88
CA TYR A 376 -15.09 -16.42 30.52
C TYR A 376 -14.56 -15.08 31.06
N ALA A 377 -13.58 -15.14 31.96
CA ALA A 377 -12.94 -13.96 32.53
C ALA A 377 -11.42 -14.06 32.33
N PRO A 378 -10.79 -13.14 31.58
CA PRO A 378 -9.36 -13.16 31.37
C PRO A 378 -8.61 -12.73 32.64
N GLU A 379 -7.51 -13.41 32.94
CA GLU A 379 -6.65 -13.05 34.07
C GLU A 379 -5.87 -11.76 33.78
N GLU A 380 -5.51 -11.03 34.85
CA GLU A 380 -4.77 -9.77 34.72
C GLU A 380 -3.41 -9.95 34.02
N GLY A 381 -2.73 -11.07 34.24
CA GLY A 381 -1.47 -11.39 33.55
C GLY A 381 -1.64 -11.56 32.04
N GLN A 382 -2.74 -12.18 31.61
CA GLN A 382 -3.07 -12.36 30.19
C GLN A 382 -3.35 -11.02 29.51
N LEU A 383 -4.14 -10.16 30.17
CA LEU A 383 -4.45 -8.82 29.67
C LEU A 383 -3.17 -7.98 29.52
N ARG A 384 -2.25 -8.03 30.47
CA ARG A 384 -0.96 -7.31 30.36
C ARG A 384 -0.07 -7.85 29.24
N ALA A 385 -0.03 -9.17 29.06
CA ALA A 385 0.73 -9.80 27.98
C ALA A 385 0.19 -9.38 26.60
N GLU A 386 -1.14 -9.43 26.43
CA GLU A 386 -1.79 -9.03 25.19
C GLU A 386 -1.64 -7.52 24.92
N TRP A 387 -1.77 -6.68 25.95
CA TRP A 387 -1.48 -5.25 25.82
C TRP A 387 -0.05 -4.98 25.35
N SER A 388 0.92 -5.73 25.87
CA SER A 388 2.31 -5.62 25.43
C SER A 388 2.48 -5.97 23.95
N ARG A 389 1.75 -6.98 23.46
CA ARG A 389 1.71 -7.36 22.03
C ARG A 389 1.09 -6.27 21.17
N ILE A 390 0.02 -5.64 21.65
CA ILE A 390 -0.63 -4.49 21.00
C ILE A 390 0.34 -3.32 20.86
N LEU A 391 1.03 -2.94 21.94
CA LEU A 391 2.04 -1.86 21.91
C LEU A 391 3.17 -2.18 20.91
N ALA A 392 3.68 -3.41 20.92
CA ALA A 392 4.72 -3.84 19.99
C ALA A 392 4.25 -3.82 18.53
N SER A 393 2.98 -4.14 18.27
CA SER A 393 2.41 -4.05 16.92
C SER A 393 2.35 -2.60 16.44
N ALA A 394 1.89 -1.65 17.25
CA ALA A 394 1.86 -0.24 16.86
C ALA A 394 3.25 0.29 16.45
N ALA A 395 4.28 -0.06 17.20
CA ALA A 395 5.65 0.42 17.00
C ALA A 395 6.37 -0.18 15.77
N ARG A 396 5.88 -1.30 15.23
CA ARG A 396 6.52 -2.00 14.09
C ARG A 396 5.71 -1.78 12.80
N PRO A 397 6.23 -1.02 11.81
CA PRO A 397 5.58 -0.88 10.51
C PRO A 397 5.32 -2.25 9.86
N GLY A 398 4.24 -2.34 9.10
CA GLY A 398 3.84 -3.56 8.38
C GLY A 398 3.18 -4.64 9.23
N THR A 399 3.12 -4.50 10.57
CA THR A 399 2.40 -5.48 11.40
C THR A 399 0.90 -5.17 11.46
N PRO A 400 0.03 -6.20 11.48
CA PRO A 400 -1.42 -6.03 11.62
C PRO A 400 -1.79 -5.24 12.88
N LEU A 401 -2.77 -4.36 12.72
CA LEU A 401 -3.32 -3.53 13.79
C LEU A 401 -4.69 -4.06 14.23
N HIS A 402 -5.02 -3.81 15.49
CA HIS A 402 -6.26 -4.18 16.19
C HIS A 402 -7.21 -2.99 16.37
N GLN A 403 -8.45 -3.23 16.84
CA GLN A 403 -9.50 -2.23 17.04
C GLN A 403 -9.04 -1.03 17.86
N ILE A 404 -8.25 -1.26 18.92
CA ILE A 404 -7.74 -0.19 19.78
C ILE A 404 -6.87 0.82 19.01
N HIS A 405 -6.23 0.40 17.91
CA HIS A 405 -5.47 1.32 17.07
C HIS A 405 -6.36 2.24 16.26
N VAL A 406 -7.56 1.77 15.85
CA VAL A 406 -8.58 2.63 15.23
C VAL A 406 -9.07 3.66 16.24
N PHE A 407 -9.33 3.22 17.48
CA PHE A 407 -9.72 4.12 18.57
C PHE A 407 -8.66 5.18 18.86
N VAL A 408 -7.38 4.81 18.95
CA VAL A 408 -6.29 5.77 19.15
C VAL A 408 -6.14 6.69 17.95
N LEU A 409 -6.27 6.18 16.73
CA LEU A 409 -6.27 7.03 15.52
C LEU A 409 -7.42 8.04 15.54
N ALA A 410 -8.62 7.70 16.04
CA ALA A 410 -9.69 8.68 16.22
C ALA A 410 -9.26 9.83 17.16
N HIS A 411 -8.48 9.53 18.21
CA HIS A 411 -7.90 10.55 19.10
C HIS A 411 -6.81 11.37 18.43
N VAL A 412 -5.93 10.74 17.64
CA VAL A 412 -4.89 11.43 16.86
C VAL A 412 -5.52 12.36 15.83
N MET A 413 -6.56 11.90 15.14
CA MET A 413 -7.29 12.70 14.15
C MET A 413 -8.27 13.71 14.78
N ARG A 414 -8.49 13.64 16.11
CA ARG A 414 -9.46 14.45 16.86
C ARG A 414 -10.85 14.45 16.22
N ARG A 415 -11.29 13.30 15.72
CA ARG A 415 -12.60 13.14 15.08
C ARG A 415 -13.04 11.68 15.05
N PRO A 416 -14.35 11.40 15.01
CA PRO A 416 -14.85 10.04 14.90
C PRO A 416 -14.35 9.30 13.65
N ILE A 417 -14.19 7.99 13.77
CA ILE A 417 -13.95 7.08 12.64
C ILE A 417 -15.06 6.04 12.61
N ILE A 418 -15.73 5.90 11.47
CA ILE A 418 -16.76 4.88 11.22
C ILE A 418 -16.14 3.81 10.33
N VAL A 419 -16.22 2.55 10.77
CA VAL A 419 -15.75 1.40 10.01
C VAL A 419 -16.96 0.57 9.59
N TYR A 420 -17.14 0.40 8.29
CA TYR A 420 -18.07 -0.56 7.71
C TYR A 420 -17.26 -1.78 7.27
N GLY A 421 -17.62 -2.98 7.70
CA GLY A 421 -16.77 -4.13 7.41
C GLY A 421 -17.38 -5.46 7.78
N VAL A 422 -16.84 -6.51 7.18
CA VAL A 422 -17.31 -7.87 7.41
C VAL A 422 -17.01 -8.32 8.84
N ASN A 423 -17.97 -8.97 9.47
CA ASN A 423 -17.82 -9.50 10.83
C ASN A 423 -17.01 -10.80 10.89
N VAL A 424 -16.82 -11.47 9.75
CA VAL A 424 -16.05 -12.72 9.62
C VAL A 424 -15.05 -12.56 8.48
N VAL A 425 -13.79 -12.92 8.74
CA VAL A 425 -12.77 -13.02 7.70
C VAL A 425 -12.74 -14.46 7.21
N ASN A 426 -12.99 -14.65 5.93
CA ASN A 426 -12.93 -15.95 5.29
C ASN A 426 -11.56 -16.17 4.63
N SER A 427 -11.13 -17.42 4.58
CA SER A 427 -9.98 -17.87 3.80
C SER A 427 -10.30 -17.77 2.31
N PHE A 428 -9.27 -17.91 1.46
CA PHE A 428 -9.46 -17.99 0.01
C PHE A 428 -10.34 -19.17 -0.43
N ARG A 429 -10.54 -20.17 0.45
CA ARG A 429 -11.44 -21.32 0.22
C ARG A 429 -12.87 -21.07 0.75
N GLY A 430 -13.14 -19.90 1.31
CA GLY A 430 -14.44 -19.56 1.90
C GLY A 430 -14.63 -20.02 3.35
N GLU A 431 -13.61 -20.58 3.99
CA GLU A 431 -13.70 -21.05 5.39
C GLU A 431 -13.53 -19.87 6.36
N ALA A 432 -14.35 -19.77 7.39
CA ALA A 432 -14.22 -18.73 8.41
C ALA A 432 -12.89 -18.87 9.18
N LEU A 433 -11.95 -17.95 8.96
CA LEU A 433 -10.67 -17.88 9.68
C LEU A 433 -10.83 -17.27 11.07
N GLY A 434 -11.81 -16.38 11.25
CA GLY A 434 -12.10 -15.75 12.52
C GLY A 434 -13.05 -14.56 12.40
N PHE A 435 -13.50 -14.06 13.54
CA PHE A 435 -14.37 -12.88 13.60
C PHE A 435 -13.54 -11.60 13.49
N ALA A 436 -13.86 -10.76 12.52
CA ALA A 436 -13.36 -9.39 12.43
C ALA A 436 -14.35 -8.45 13.11
N ARG A 437 -14.05 -8.08 14.36
CA ARG A 437 -14.89 -7.15 15.12
C ARG A 437 -14.47 -5.70 14.88
N PHE A 438 -14.27 -5.30 13.62
CA PHE A 438 -13.87 -3.94 13.28
C PHE A 438 -15.05 -3.02 12.97
N GLN A 439 -16.17 -3.56 12.47
CA GLN A 439 -17.37 -2.78 12.18
C GLN A 439 -17.81 -1.99 13.42
N GLY A 440 -18.07 -0.70 13.24
CA GLY A 440 -18.55 0.15 14.32
C GLY A 440 -18.06 1.59 14.27
N ILE A 441 -18.41 2.33 15.32
CA ILE A 441 -18.12 3.75 15.51
C ILE A 441 -17.02 3.87 16.59
N TYR A 442 -15.94 4.57 16.24
CA TYR A 442 -14.81 4.86 17.12
C TYR A 442 -14.79 6.35 17.44
N LEU A 443 -15.10 6.68 18.69
CA LEU A 443 -15.20 8.06 19.17
C LEU A 443 -13.94 8.46 19.94
N PRO A 444 -13.44 9.70 19.82
CA PRO A 444 -12.29 10.18 20.58
C PRO A 444 -12.63 10.52 22.04
N LEU A 445 -13.19 9.54 22.78
CA LEU A 445 -13.84 9.69 24.10
C LEU A 445 -12.95 10.25 25.22
N LEU A 446 -11.62 10.20 25.06
CA LEU A 446 -10.67 10.74 26.04
C LEU A 446 -10.38 12.23 25.83
N TRP A 447 -10.94 12.84 24.78
CA TRP A 447 -10.93 14.28 24.57
C TRP A 447 -12.22 14.95 25.07
N ASP A 448 -12.16 16.27 25.23
CA ASP A 448 -13.37 17.08 25.28
C ASP A 448 -14.03 17.11 23.88
N PRO A 449 -15.36 16.91 23.76
CA PRO A 449 -16.05 16.99 22.47
C PRO A 449 -15.83 18.30 21.70
N GLN A 450 -15.69 19.44 22.40
CA GLN A 450 -15.41 20.75 21.78
C GLN A 450 -14.02 20.82 21.17
N PHE A 451 -13.09 19.99 21.64
CA PHE A 451 -11.75 19.88 21.07
C PHE A 451 -11.73 19.02 19.80
N CYS A 452 -12.83 18.36 19.42
CA CYS A 452 -12.87 17.44 18.29
C CYS A 452 -13.77 17.94 17.16
N SER A 453 -13.45 17.52 15.94
CA SER A 453 -14.35 17.70 14.80
C SER A 453 -15.48 16.68 14.88
N LYS A 454 -16.71 17.15 14.62
CA LYS A 454 -17.91 16.30 14.52
C LYS A 454 -18.10 15.63 13.16
N SER A 455 -17.20 15.89 12.22
CA SER A 455 -17.21 15.25 10.90
C SER A 455 -16.46 13.91 11.01
N PRO A 456 -17.08 12.74 10.78
CA PRO A 456 -16.38 11.47 10.86
C PRO A 456 -15.50 11.21 9.61
N LEU A 457 -14.57 10.26 9.72
CA LEU A 457 -13.92 9.60 8.57
C LEU A 457 -14.53 8.20 8.40
N CYS A 458 -14.59 7.70 7.16
CA CYS A 458 -15.17 6.39 6.86
C CYS A 458 -14.13 5.44 6.28
N LEU A 459 -14.10 4.22 6.81
CA LEU A 459 -13.21 3.15 6.38
C LEU A 459 -14.02 1.89 6.06
N GLY A 460 -13.58 1.17 5.04
CA GLY A 460 -14.02 -0.18 4.72
C GLY A 460 -13.06 -1.20 5.32
N TYR A 461 -13.57 -2.29 5.87
CA TYR A 461 -12.74 -3.41 6.31
C TYR A 461 -13.18 -4.72 5.66
N THR A 462 -12.29 -5.33 4.88
CA THR A 462 -12.50 -6.59 4.17
C THR A 462 -11.26 -7.46 4.29
N ARG A 463 -11.43 -8.77 4.47
CA ARG A 463 -10.34 -9.79 4.41
C ARG A 463 -8.99 -9.40 5.07
N GLY A 464 -9.01 -8.71 6.22
CA GLY A 464 -7.76 -8.28 6.90
C GLY A 464 -7.16 -6.97 6.38
N HIS A 465 -7.89 -6.19 5.60
CA HIS A 465 -7.42 -5.01 4.89
C HIS A 465 -8.37 -3.82 5.06
N PHE A 466 -7.81 -2.62 5.20
CA PHE A 466 -8.54 -1.37 5.30
C PHE A 466 -8.47 -0.56 4.00
N SER A 467 -9.62 -0.05 3.59
CA SER A 467 -9.77 0.87 2.46
C SER A 467 -10.44 2.16 2.91
N ALA A 468 -10.05 3.31 2.35
CA ALA A 468 -10.77 4.55 2.60
C ALA A 468 -12.11 4.52 1.87
N LEU A 469 -13.20 4.91 2.54
CA LEU A 469 -14.51 5.07 1.92
C LEU A 469 -14.82 6.56 1.78
N VAL A 470 -14.90 7.03 0.54
CA VAL A 470 -15.04 8.45 0.23
C VAL A 470 -16.20 8.68 -0.72
N PRO A 471 -16.96 9.78 -0.58
CA PRO A 471 -17.99 10.14 -1.54
C PRO A 471 -17.41 10.90 -2.72
N ILE A 472 -18.22 11.11 -3.75
CA ILE A 472 -18.02 12.16 -4.74
C ILE A 472 -18.60 13.46 -4.18
N GLU A 473 -17.93 14.59 -4.40
CA GLU A 473 -18.45 15.90 -4.03
C GLU A 473 -19.76 16.17 -4.80
N PRO A 474 -20.80 16.70 -4.14
CA PRO A 474 -22.01 17.11 -4.84
C PRO A 474 -21.65 18.18 -5.88
N TYR A 475 -22.27 18.08 -7.06
CA TYR A 475 -22.01 19.00 -8.17
C TYR A 475 -22.49 20.41 -7.81
N SER A 476 -21.59 21.26 -7.33
CA SER A 476 -21.92 22.65 -7.04
C SER A 476 -21.90 23.43 -8.35
N HIS A 477 -23.03 24.02 -8.76
CA HIS A 477 -23.13 24.93 -9.92
C HIS A 477 -22.41 26.28 -9.69
N ARG A 478 -21.19 26.26 -9.14
CA ARG A 478 -20.39 27.46 -8.85
C ARG A 478 -19.73 28.08 -10.09
N HIS A 479 -19.98 27.53 -11.28
CA HIS A 479 -19.60 28.13 -12.57
C HIS A 479 -20.72 28.90 -13.28
N THR A 480 -21.91 29.08 -12.68
CA THR A 480 -22.88 30.07 -13.16
C THR A 480 -22.76 31.36 -12.36
N TYR A 481 -22.12 32.34 -12.99
CA TYR A 481 -22.05 33.72 -12.54
C TYR A 481 -23.45 34.31 -12.34
N ILE A 482 -23.58 35.08 -11.25
CA ILE A 482 -24.58 36.13 -11.00
C ILE A 482 -25.96 35.63 -10.54
N CYS A 483 -26.27 36.00 -9.29
CA CYS A 483 -27.56 35.96 -8.60
C CYS A 483 -28.07 34.59 -8.14
N ARG A 484 -28.00 34.33 -6.81
CA ARG A 484 -29.10 33.60 -6.16
C ARG A 484 -29.25 33.97 -4.68
N GLU A 485 -30.46 34.36 -4.36
CA GLU A 485 -31.04 34.49 -3.03
C GLU A 485 -30.96 33.14 -2.30
N GLN A 486 -30.78 33.22 -0.97
CA GLN A 486 -30.78 32.14 0.04
C GLN A 486 -30.97 30.71 -0.51
N GLN A 487 -29.86 30.05 -0.87
CA GLN A 487 -29.83 28.62 -1.21
C GLN A 487 -30.11 27.78 0.05
N ASP A 488 -30.96 26.76 -0.09
CA ASP A 488 -31.24 25.76 0.95
C ASP A 488 -29.91 25.17 1.50
N ASP A 489 -29.76 25.14 2.83
CA ASP A 489 -28.61 24.62 3.59
C ASP A 489 -28.25 23.12 3.31
N ASN A 490 -28.92 22.48 2.34
CA ASN A 490 -28.92 21.04 2.10
C ASN A 490 -28.10 20.58 0.87
N GLU A 491 -27.74 21.46 -0.06
CA GLU A 491 -27.17 21.05 -1.37
C GLU A 491 -25.72 20.51 -1.29
N ASP A 492 -24.93 20.88 -0.27
CA ASP A 492 -23.51 20.52 -0.15
C ASP A 492 -23.21 19.60 1.07
N MET A 493 -24.09 18.65 1.38
CA MET A 493 -23.98 17.80 2.58
C MET A 493 -23.80 16.31 2.22
N ILE A 494 -22.89 15.64 2.94
CA ILE A 494 -22.72 14.19 2.86
C ILE A 494 -23.33 13.55 4.11
N TYR A 495 -24.10 12.48 3.89
CA TYR A 495 -24.77 11.70 4.91
C TYR A 495 -24.14 10.32 5.05
N LEU A 496 -23.71 9.99 6.26
CA LEU A 496 -22.99 8.76 6.55
C LEU A 496 -23.83 7.89 7.50
N PRO A 497 -24.30 6.71 7.08
CA PRO A 497 -25.17 5.87 7.90
C PRO A 497 -24.52 5.52 9.24
N LEU A 498 -25.24 5.74 10.34
CA LEU A 498 -24.83 5.31 11.68
C LEU A 498 -25.44 3.97 12.08
N THR A 499 -26.31 3.43 11.23
CA THR A 499 -26.98 2.14 11.39
C THR A 499 -26.58 1.15 10.30
N ASP A 500 -26.83 -0.12 10.55
CA ASP A 500 -26.87 -1.14 9.49
C ASP A 500 -28.15 -1.02 8.63
N SER A 501 -28.28 -1.91 7.65
CA SER A 501 -29.44 -1.99 6.74
C SER A 501 -30.76 -2.33 7.43
N GLU A 502 -30.72 -2.81 8.68
CA GLU A 502 -31.89 -3.12 9.49
C GLU A 502 -32.29 -1.93 10.39
N GLY A 503 -31.57 -0.80 10.32
CA GLY A 503 -31.81 0.38 11.14
C GLY A 503 -31.24 0.28 12.55
N LYS A 504 -30.44 -0.75 12.86
CA LYS A 504 -29.81 -0.90 14.17
C LYS A 504 -28.51 -0.10 14.22
N LEU A 505 -28.31 0.65 15.31
CA LEU A 505 -27.09 1.43 15.54
C LEU A 505 -25.84 0.55 15.46
N LEU A 506 -24.84 1.00 14.70
CA LEU A 506 -23.55 0.34 14.59
C LEU A 506 -22.88 0.23 15.98
N PRO A 507 -22.12 -0.84 16.27
CA PRO A 507 -21.44 -1.01 17.55
C PRO A 507 -20.54 0.19 17.87
N VAL A 508 -20.70 0.77 19.06
CA VAL A 508 -19.81 1.86 19.52
C VAL A 508 -18.70 1.26 20.37
N HIS A 509 -17.47 1.39 19.88
CA HIS A 509 -16.31 0.72 20.50
C HIS A 509 -15.78 1.47 21.71
N PHE A 510 -15.29 0.71 22.71
CA PHE A 510 -14.61 1.20 23.91
C PHE A 510 -15.43 2.13 24.82
N LEU A 511 -16.76 2.00 24.79
CA LEU A 511 -17.63 2.60 25.80
C LEU A 511 -17.41 1.93 27.16
N THR A 512 -17.55 2.72 28.23
CA THR A 512 -17.74 2.22 29.60
C THR A 512 -19.14 1.64 29.77
N CYS A 513 -19.36 0.85 30.83
CA CYS A 513 -20.67 0.28 31.13
C CYS A 513 -21.79 1.33 31.20
N ASP A 514 -21.52 2.50 31.79
CA ASP A 514 -22.48 3.60 31.93
C ASP A 514 -22.76 4.28 30.58
N GLU A 515 -21.73 4.43 29.73
CA GLU A 515 -21.90 5.00 28.39
C GLU A 515 -22.67 4.05 27.45
N MET A 516 -22.61 2.74 27.69
CA MET A 516 -23.27 1.75 26.84
C MET A 516 -24.80 1.76 26.96
N SER A 517 -25.35 2.01 28.15
CA SER A 517 -26.80 2.16 28.30
C SER A 517 -27.35 3.36 27.51
N GLU A 518 -26.48 4.32 27.18
CA GLU A 518 -26.82 5.58 26.51
C GLU A 518 -26.03 5.75 25.20
N ALA A 519 -25.68 4.67 24.51
CA ALA A 519 -24.76 4.68 23.38
C ALA A 519 -25.16 5.68 22.26
N GLU A 520 -26.44 5.78 21.96
CA GLU A 520 -26.96 6.73 20.97
C GLU A 520 -26.77 8.20 21.40
N SER A 521 -27.07 8.50 22.67
CA SER A 521 -26.84 9.82 23.27
C SER A 521 -25.36 10.21 23.23
N VAL A 522 -24.48 9.24 23.49
CA VAL A 522 -23.03 9.41 23.32
C VAL A 522 -22.71 9.77 21.87
N VAL A 523 -23.15 8.98 20.89
CA VAL A 523 -22.88 9.25 19.47
C VAL A 523 -23.38 10.63 19.05
N ARG A 524 -24.60 11.03 19.43
CA ARG A 524 -25.19 12.36 19.15
C ARG A 524 -24.33 13.53 19.63
N ARG A 525 -23.55 13.34 20.70
CA ARG A 525 -22.63 14.37 21.21
C ARG A 525 -21.42 14.58 20.29
N TRP A 526 -20.96 13.51 19.65
CA TRP A 526 -19.71 13.44 18.90
C TRP A 526 -19.85 13.62 17.38
N VAL A 527 -21.06 13.48 16.83
CA VAL A 527 -21.34 13.71 15.40
C VAL A 527 -22.44 14.75 15.22
N VAL A 528 -22.60 15.28 14.00
CA VAL A 528 -23.81 16.04 13.65
C VAL A 528 -24.90 15.03 13.27
N TRP A 529 -25.65 14.57 14.26
CA TRP A 529 -26.73 13.61 14.07
C TRP A 529 -27.88 14.19 13.24
N ARG A 530 -28.35 13.42 12.25
CA ARG A 530 -29.57 13.70 11.50
C ARG A 530 -30.33 12.40 11.27
N GLU A 531 -31.65 12.51 11.26
CA GLU A 531 -32.53 11.47 10.76
C GLU A 531 -32.96 11.87 9.35
N THR A 532 -32.91 10.92 8.43
CA THR A 532 -33.40 11.11 7.06
C THR A 532 -34.92 11.07 7.02
N SER A 533 -35.54 11.34 5.86
CA SER A 533 -37.00 11.27 5.75
C SER A 533 -37.50 9.83 5.91
N GLY A 534 -36.67 8.84 5.58
CA GLY A 534 -36.89 7.42 5.87
C GLY A 534 -36.69 7.01 7.34
N GLY A 535 -36.36 7.95 8.25
CA GLY A 535 -36.12 7.65 9.67
C GLY A 535 -34.76 7.01 9.95
N LEU A 536 -33.84 7.01 9.00
CA LEU A 536 -32.51 6.42 9.16
C LEU A 536 -31.55 7.40 9.83
N ALA A 537 -30.82 6.94 10.83
CA ALA A 537 -29.84 7.77 11.52
C ALA A 537 -28.53 7.89 10.72
N ALA A 538 -28.07 9.13 10.55
CA ALA A 538 -26.86 9.46 9.83
C ALA A 538 -26.03 10.55 10.52
N ALA A 539 -24.72 10.47 10.34
CA ALA A 539 -23.83 11.60 10.59
C ALA A 539 -23.82 12.49 9.34
N ARG A 540 -24.28 13.73 9.50
CA ARG A 540 -24.18 14.76 8.47
C ARG A 540 -22.81 15.42 8.55
N ARG A 541 -22.16 15.62 7.41
CA ARG A 541 -20.95 16.45 7.33
C ARG A 541 -21.02 17.40 6.14
N PRO A 542 -20.50 18.63 6.26
CA PRO A 542 -20.37 19.52 5.12
C PRO A 542 -19.37 18.94 4.11
N SER A 543 -19.64 19.16 2.82
CA SER A 543 -18.62 19.09 1.79
C SER A 543 -17.65 20.25 2.02
N LEU A 544 -16.45 19.96 2.51
CA LEU A 544 -15.42 20.97 2.74
C LEU A 544 -14.59 21.11 1.47
N ALA A 545 -14.36 22.34 1.04
CA ALA A 545 -13.44 22.60 -0.05
C ALA A 545 -12.06 21.98 0.26
N PRO A 546 -11.42 21.31 -0.70
CA PRO A 546 -10.11 20.71 -0.50
C PRO A 546 -9.07 21.79 -0.16
N SER A 547 -8.08 21.44 0.66
CA SER A 547 -6.92 22.31 0.87
C SER A 547 -6.22 22.60 -0.46
N LEU A 548 -5.49 23.72 -0.57
CA LEU A 548 -4.80 24.10 -1.81
C LEU A 548 -3.92 22.96 -2.38
N LEU A 549 -3.18 22.26 -1.52
CA LEU A 549 -2.33 21.14 -1.95
C LEU A 549 -3.15 19.94 -2.46
N GLN A 550 -4.28 19.63 -1.81
CA GLN A 550 -5.18 18.58 -2.28
C GLN A 550 -5.83 18.95 -3.61
N ALA A 551 -6.31 20.19 -3.75
CA ALA A 551 -6.91 20.69 -4.97
C ALA A 551 -5.93 20.61 -6.15
N GLN A 552 -4.68 21.07 -5.96
CA GLN A 552 -3.64 20.95 -6.99
C GLN A 552 -3.34 19.49 -7.36
N MET A 553 -3.29 18.59 -6.38
CA MET A 553 -3.03 17.16 -6.61
C MET A 553 -4.17 16.51 -7.40
N LEU A 554 -5.42 16.82 -7.05
CA LEU A 554 -6.61 16.33 -7.73
C LEU A 554 -6.70 16.89 -9.16
N GLU A 555 -6.36 18.16 -9.37
CA GLU A 555 -6.37 18.79 -10.69
C GLU A 555 -5.30 18.19 -11.61
N GLU A 556 -4.07 17.93 -11.13
CA GLU A 556 -3.05 17.21 -11.91
C GLU A 556 -3.50 15.79 -12.28
N TRP A 557 -4.16 15.11 -11.34
CA TRP A 557 -4.71 13.77 -11.52
C TRP A 557 -5.86 13.75 -12.54
N LEU A 558 -6.83 14.65 -12.44
CA LEU A 558 -7.91 14.77 -13.42
C LEU A 558 -7.40 15.16 -14.81
N ASN A 559 -6.43 16.06 -14.89
CA ASN A 559 -5.82 16.46 -16.16
C ASN A 559 -5.13 15.31 -16.88
N HIS A 560 -4.65 14.28 -16.16
CA HIS A 560 -4.18 13.05 -16.79
C HIS A 560 -5.31 12.38 -17.59
N TYR A 561 -6.49 12.20 -17.00
CA TYR A 561 -7.65 11.58 -17.67
C TYR A 561 -8.26 12.47 -18.74
N ARG A 562 -8.31 13.80 -18.54
CA ARG A 562 -8.75 14.76 -19.56
C ARG A 562 -7.87 14.69 -20.81
N ARG A 563 -6.55 14.57 -20.65
CA ARG A 563 -5.61 14.37 -21.78
C ARG A 563 -5.81 13.01 -22.45
N LEU A 564 -6.04 11.96 -21.67
CA LEU A 564 -6.33 10.63 -22.21
C LEU A 564 -7.58 10.67 -23.10
N ALA A 565 -8.65 11.31 -22.62
CA ALA A 565 -9.90 11.51 -23.37
C ALA A 565 -9.70 12.26 -24.70
N GLN A 566 -8.79 13.24 -24.75
CA GLN A 566 -8.45 13.97 -25.97
C GLN A 566 -7.69 13.09 -26.97
N GLN A 567 -6.80 12.22 -26.50
CA GLN A 567 -6.03 11.31 -27.36
C GLN A 567 -6.91 10.24 -28.01
N THR A 568 -7.95 9.76 -27.32
CA THR A 568 -8.92 8.80 -27.89
C THR A 568 -9.88 9.44 -28.91
N ARG A 569 -9.97 10.77 -28.97
CA ARG A 569 -10.83 11.53 -29.91
C ARG A 569 -10.10 12.04 -31.16
N GLY A 570 -8.83 11.72 -31.37
CA GLY A 570 -8.10 12.10 -32.58
C GLY A 570 -8.71 11.47 -33.85
N PRO A 571 -8.52 12.08 -35.05
CA PRO A 571 -9.13 11.62 -36.31
C PRO A 571 -8.66 10.24 -36.79
N PHE A 572 -7.69 9.63 -36.10
CA PHE A 572 -7.28 8.25 -36.30
C PHE A 572 -7.24 7.56 -34.94
N PRO A 573 -8.12 6.57 -34.67
CA PRO A 573 -8.02 5.79 -33.45
C PRO A 573 -6.69 5.02 -33.44
N PRO A 574 -5.96 4.95 -32.32
CA PRO A 574 -4.83 4.04 -32.19
C PRO A 574 -5.36 2.61 -32.41
N ARG A 575 -4.74 1.85 -33.32
CA ARG A 575 -4.97 0.41 -33.41
C ARG A 575 -4.59 -0.21 -32.07
N LEU A 576 -5.57 -0.45 -31.20
CA LEU A 576 -5.46 -1.45 -30.16
C LEU A 576 -5.09 -2.75 -30.88
N GLN A 577 -3.90 -3.28 -30.57
CA GLN A 577 -3.53 -4.63 -30.97
C GLN A 577 -4.52 -5.59 -30.32
N ALA A 578 -5.60 -5.89 -31.03
CA ALA A 578 -6.35 -7.12 -30.85
C ALA A 578 -5.42 -8.25 -31.32
N ALA A 579 -4.61 -8.76 -30.39
CA ALA A 579 -3.91 -10.02 -30.56
C ALA A 579 -4.50 -11.00 -29.54
N ALA A 580 -5.06 -12.09 -30.06
CA ALA A 580 -5.60 -13.27 -29.39
C ALA A 580 -7.13 -13.35 -29.21
N ALA A 581 -7.87 -13.20 -30.31
CA ALA A 581 -9.07 -14.02 -30.52
C ALA A 581 -9.26 -14.18 -32.04
N GLU A 582 -9.62 -15.39 -32.46
CA GLU A 582 -10.07 -15.76 -33.81
C GLU A 582 -9.00 -16.01 -34.88
N TYR A 583 -8.39 -17.20 -34.79
CA TYR A 583 -8.25 -18.07 -35.97
C TYR A 583 -8.75 -19.46 -35.56
N SER A 584 -10.06 -19.66 -35.67
CA SER A 584 -10.65 -21.00 -35.79
C SER A 584 -11.17 -21.08 -37.22
N SER A 585 -10.36 -21.68 -38.10
CA SER A 585 -10.81 -22.13 -39.40
C SER A 585 -11.04 -23.63 -39.30
N ASP A 586 -12.31 -24.03 -39.18
CA ASP A 586 -12.75 -25.39 -39.49
C ASP A 586 -12.40 -25.71 -40.95
N PRO A 587 -11.86 -26.90 -41.24
CA PRO A 587 -12.01 -27.51 -42.54
C PRO A 587 -13.19 -28.50 -42.50
N ASP A 588 -14.09 -28.30 -43.45
CA ASP A 588 -15.15 -29.20 -43.84
C ASP A 588 -14.67 -30.65 -44.04
N THR A 589 -15.57 -31.55 -43.68
CA THR A 589 -15.83 -32.91 -44.16
C THR A 589 -14.94 -33.48 -45.27
N ASP A 590 -14.45 -34.71 -45.05
CA ASP A 590 -14.40 -35.76 -46.07
C ASP A 590 -14.54 -37.16 -45.43
N GLU A 591 -15.05 -38.07 -46.25
CA GLU A 591 -15.62 -39.41 -46.04
C GLU A 591 -14.68 -40.46 -45.43
N GLU A 592 -15.18 -41.22 -44.43
CA GLU A 592 -15.41 -42.70 -44.40
C GLU A 592 -15.59 -43.22 -42.95
#